data_AF-A0A7W1UVL0-F1
#
_entry.id   AF-A0A7W1UVL0-F1
#
_cell.length_a   1.000
_cell.length_b   1.000
_cell.length_c   1.000
_cell.angle_alpha   90.00
_cell.angle_beta   90.00
_cell.angle_gamma   90.00
#
_symmetry.space_group_name_H-M   'P 1'
#
loop_
_entity.id
_entity.type
_entity.pdbx_description
1 polymer ?
#
loop_
_entity_poly.entity_id
_entity_poly.type
_entity_poly.pdbx_seq_one_letter_code
_entity_poly.pdbx_strand_id
1 'polypeptide(L)' 'IVASRCGSLAEVGGDGVEYVDPLDPADIARGLARVLGDSARRTELRRAGMANLDRFSWDDTVDGLARLYTSLARGER' A
#
# COMPACT_ATOMS: atom_id res chain seq x y z
N ILE A 1 -8.95 3.81 0.07
CA ILE A 1 -8.09 4.82 -0.62
C ILE A 1 -8.42 4.74 -2.11
N VAL A 2 -8.41 5.86 -2.84
CA VAL A 2 -8.42 5.86 -4.31
C VAL A 2 -7.06 6.36 -4.76
N ALA A 3 -6.37 5.60 -5.61
CA ALA A 3 -5.02 5.96 -6.08
C ALA A 3 -4.74 5.37 -7.46
N SER A 4 -3.68 5.84 -8.11
CA SER A 4 -3.28 5.29 -9.40
C SER A 4 -2.53 3.97 -9.29
N ARG A 5 -2.60 3.15 -10.34
CA ARG A 5 -1.77 1.94 -10.47
C ARG A 5 -0.42 2.27 -11.12
N CYS A 6 0.29 3.26 -10.58
CA CYS A 6 1.58 3.71 -11.11
C CYS A 6 2.63 3.79 -9.99
N GLY A 7 3.89 3.51 -10.32
CA GLY A 7 5.00 3.55 -9.37
C GLY A 7 4.80 2.58 -8.20
N SER A 8 5.14 3.03 -6.99
CA SER A 8 5.07 2.22 -5.77
C SER A 8 3.65 2.02 -5.23
N LEU A 9 2.63 2.68 -5.79
CA LEU A 9 1.28 2.64 -5.23
C LEU A 9 0.61 1.27 -5.36
N ALA A 10 0.94 0.51 -6.41
CA ALA A 10 0.48 -0.87 -6.55
C ALA A 10 1.10 -1.78 -5.49
N GLU A 11 2.41 -1.63 -5.26
CA GLU A 11 3.17 -2.41 -4.28
C GLU A 11 2.74 -2.11 -2.85
N VAL A 12 2.62 -0.82 -2.51
CA VAL A 12 2.27 -0.34 -1.16
C VAL A 12 0.79 -0.54 -0.87
N GLY A 13 -0.08 -0.23 -1.83
CA GLY A 13 -1.53 -0.26 -1.64
C GLY A 13 -2.14 -1.65 -1.63
N GLY A 14 -1.54 -2.60 -2.37
CA GLY A 14 -2.05 -3.96 -2.50
C GLY A 14 -3.55 -3.99 -2.81
N ASP A 15 -4.28 -4.92 -2.21
CA ASP A 15 -5.72 -5.06 -2.44
C ASP A 15 -6.58 -4.04 -1.66
N GLY A 16 -5.97 -3.17 -0.86
CA GLY A 16 -6.64 -2.17 -0.01
C GLY A 16 -7.02 -0.87 -0.72
N VAL A 17 -6.79 -0.79 -2.04
CA VAL A 17 -6.92 0.44 -2.82
C VAL A 17 -7.88 0.25 -3.98
N GLU A 18 -8.72 1.27 -4.20
CA GLU A 18 -9.46 1.42 -5.44
C GLU A 18 -8.53 2.05 -6.47
N TYR A 19 -8.02 1.25 -7.40
CA TYR A 19 -7.11 1.73 -8.42
C TYR A 19 -7.86 2.37 -9.59
N VAL A 20 -7.31 3.49 -10.07
CA VAL A 20 -7.80 4.23 -11.24
C VAL A 20 -6.66 4.54 -12.21
N ASP A 21 -7.00 4.83 -13.46
CA ASP A 21 -6.07 5.44 -14.40
C ASP A 21 -5.87 6.93 -14.02
N PRO A 22 -4.64 7.38 -13.67
CA PRO A 22 -4.38 8.77 -13.32
C PRO A 22 -4.52 9.74 -14.51
N LEU A 23 -4.47 9.24 -15.74
CA LEU A 23 -4.56 10.05 -16.96
C LEU A 23 -5.99 10.12 -17.52
N ASP A 24 -6.96 9.42 -16.90
CA ASP A 24 -8.38 9.51 -17.21
C ASP A 24 -9.16 10.15 -16.05
N PRO A 25 -9.48 11.47 -16.12
CA PRO A 25 -10.29 12.15 -15.10
C PRO A 25 -11.66 11.50 -14.88
N ALA A 26 -12.25 10.89 -15.91
CA ALA A 26 -13.52 10.20 -15.76
C ALA A 26 -13.37 8.91 -14.95
N ASP A 27 -12.22 8.21 -15.06
CA ASP A 27 -11.94 7.03 -14.24
C ASP A 27 -11.71 7.39 -12.77
N ILE A 28 -11.00 8.48 -12.52
CA ILE A 28 -10.83 9.03 -11.17
C ILE A 28 -12.21 9.34 -10.55
N ALA A 29 -13.08 10.03 -11.29
CA ALA A 29 -14.44 10.35 -10.84
C ALA A 29 -15.26 9.08 -10.55
N ARG A 30 -15.19 8.06 -11.42
CA ARG A 30 -15.85 6.76 -11.20
C ARG A 30 -15.31 6.06 -9.96
N GLY A 31 -13.99 6.02 -9.76
CA GLY A 31 -13.37 5.41 -8.59
C GLY A 31 -13.80 6.07 -7.28
N LEU A 32 -13.82 7.41 -7.25
CA LEU A 32 -14.36 8.19 -6.13
C LEU A 32 -15.83 7.88 -5.90
N ALA A 33 -16.65 7.88 -6.96
CA ALA A 33 -18.08 7.60 -6.85
C ALA A 33 -18.36 6.17 -6.34
N ARG A 34 -17.62 5.16 -6.79
CA ARG A 34 -17.72 3.78 -6.26
C ARG A 34 -17.41 3.75 -4.77
N VAL A 35 -16.29 4.33 -4.35
CA VAL A 35 -15.89 4.33 -2.93
C VAL A 35 -16.87 5.14 -2.09
N LEU A 36 -17.41 6.27 -2.55
CA LEU A 36 -18.35 7.08 -1.76
C LEU A 36 -19.78 6.52 -1.76
N GLY A 37 -20.21 5.90 -2.85
CA GLY A 37 -21.57 5.36 -3.03
C GLY A 37 -21.76 3.95 -2.49
N ASP A 38 -20.72 3.12 -2.45
CA ASP A 38 -20.83 1.71 -2.06
C ASP A 38 -20.16 1.44 -0.71
N SER A 39 -21.00 1.26 0.32
CA SER A 39 -20.54 0.96 1.68
C SER A 39 -19.95 -0.44 1.85
N ALA A 40 -20.40 -1.42 1.06
CA ALA A 40 -19.86 -2.77 1.10
C ALA A 40 -18.45 -2.77 0.53
N ARG A 41 -18.26 -2.12 -0.64
CA ARG A 41 -16.94 -1.94 -1.25
C ARG A 41 -15.96 -1.21 -0.32
N ARG A 42 -16.39 -0.15 0.38
CA ARG A 42 -15.54 0.51 1.40
C ARG A 42 -15.11 -0.44 2.51
N THR A 43 -16.03 -1.27 2.97
CA THR A 43 -15.76 -2.24 4.05
C THR A 43 -14.74 -3.27 3.61
N GLU A 44 -14.86 -3.78 2.38
CA GLU A 44 -13.89 -4.69 1.76
C GLU A 44 -12.50 -4.05 1.65
N LEU A 45 -12.41 -2.86 1.07
CA LEU A 45 -11.15 -2.13 0.90
C LEU A 45 -10.49 -1.82 2.25
N ARG A 46 -11.29 -1.46 3.27
CA ARG A 46 -10.78 -1.26 4.64
C ARG A 46 -10.22 -2.55 5.23
N ARG A 47 -10.91 -3.68 5.06
CA ARG A 47 -10.45 -4.98 5.56
C ARG A 47 -9.14 -5.39 4.87
N ALA A 48 -9.08 -5.30 3.54
CA ALA A 48 -7.89 -5.62 2.77
C ALA A 48 -6.72 -4.67 3.10
N GLY A 49 -7.00 -3.37 3.25
CA GLY A 49 -6.00 -2.38 3.66
C GLY A 49 -5.45 -2.63 5.06
N MET A 50 -6.29 -3.07 6.00
CA MET A 50 -5.85 -3.43 7.35
C MET A 50 -4.92 -4.65 7.32
N ALA A 51 -5.28 -5.70 6.56
CA ALA A 51 -4.42 -6.87 6.38
C ALA A 51 -3.10 -6.52 5.68
N ASN A 52 -3.09 -5.53 4.78
CA ASN A 52 -1.88 -5.08 4.10
C ASN A 52 -0.88 -4.38 5.04
N LEU A 53 -1.32 -3.87 6.20
CA LEU A 53 -0.43 -3.27 7.19
C LEU A 53 0.57 -4.28 7.76
N ASP A 54 0.22 -5.57 7.80
CA ASP A 54 1.09 -6.64 8.31
C ASP A 54 2.39 -6.78 7.50
N ARG A 55 2.44 -6.23 6.27
CA ARG A 55 3.64 -6.20 5.43
C ARG A 55 4.65 -5.12 5.85
N PHE A 56 4.24 -4.16 6.67
CA PHE A 56 5.02 -2.97 6.99
C PHE A 56 5.17 -2.80 8.49
N SER A 57 6.21 -3.44 9.04
CA SER A 57 6.56 -3.37 10.47
C SER A 57 7.78 -2.48 10.69
N TRP A 58 7.67 -1.56 11.64
CA TRP A 58 8.80 -0.74 12.07
C TRP A 58 9.87 -1.57 12.77
N ASP A 59 9.47 -2.52 13.60
CA ASP A 59 10.40 -3.41 14.32
C ASP A 59 11.22 -4.22 13.31
N ASP A 60 10.56 -4.82 12.30
CA ASP A 60 11.26 -5.58 11.25
C ASP A 60 12.20 -4.69 10.43
N THR A 61 11.78 -3.45 10.16
CA THR A 61 12.59 -2.46 9.43
C THR A 61 13.85 -2.10 10.22
N VAL A 62 13.71 -1.78 11.51
CA VAL A 62 14.83 -1.42 12.38
C VAL A 62 15.77 -2.61 12.53
N ASP A 63 15.24 -3.78 12.83
CA ASP A 63 16.02 -5.00 13.03
C ASP A 63 16.79 -5.39 11.76
N GLY A 64 16.16 -5.28 10.58
CA GLY A 64 16.81 -5.51 9.30
C GLY A 64 17.98 -4.57 9.05
N LEU A 65 17.78 -3.27 9.25
CA LEU A 65 18.82 -2.25 9.08
C LEU A 65 19.95 -2.41 10.10
N ALA A 66 19.63 -2.64 11.38
CA ALA A 66 20.61 -2.81 12.44
C ALA A 66 21.50 -4.04 12.20
N ARG A 67 20.90 -5.17 11.79
CA ARG A 67 21.65 -6.37 11.39
C ARG A 67 22.61 -6.08 10.25
N LEU A 68 22.14 -5.42 9.19
CA LEU A 68 22.96 -5.07 8.03
C LEU A 68 24.14 -4.15 8.41
N TYR A 69 23.89 -3.12 9.21
CA TYR A 69 24.96 -2.21 9.64
C TYR A 69 25.97 -2.91 10.55
N THR A 70 25.51 -3.80 11.42
CA THR A 70 26.39 -4.59 12.29
C THR A 70 27.26 -5.55 11.50
N SER A 71 26.71 -6.24 10.48
CA SER A 71 27.51 -7.15 9.64
C SER A 71 28.58 -6.42 8.85
N LEU A 72 28.23 -5.26 8.27
CA LEU A 72 29.17 -4.41 7.54
C LEU A 72 30.27 -3.85 8.44
N ALA A 73 29.94 -3.41 9.66
CA ALA A 73 30.91 -2.92 10.63
C ALA A 73 31.89 -4.01 11.10
N ARG A 74 31.46 -5.28 11.11
CA ARG A 74 32.29 -6.43 11.49
C ARG A 74 33.07 -7.05 10.32
N GLY A 75 32.79 -6.65 9.08
CA GLY A 75 33.39 -7.25 7.88
C GLY A 75 32.89 -8.68 7.60
N GLU A 76 31.76 -9.06 8.19
CA GLU A 76 31.10 -10.35 7.96
C GLU A 76 30.32 -10.25 6.65
N ARG A 77 30.72 -11.04 5.64
CA ARG A 77 29.99 -11.18 4.37
C ARG A 77 28.88 -12.20 4.48
#